data_AF-A0A2N9M3J2-F1
#
_entry.id   AF-A0A2N9M3J2-F1
#
_cell.length_a   1.000
_cell.length_b   1.000
_cell.length_c   1.000
_cell.angle_alpha   90.00
_cell.angle_beta   90.00
_cell.angle_gamma   90.00
#
_symmetry.space_group_name_H-M   'P 1'
#
loop_
_entity.id
_entity.type
_entity.pdbx_description
1 polymer ?
#
loop_
_entity_poly.entity_id
_entity_poly.type
_entity_poly.pdbx_seq_one_letter_code
_entity_poly.pdbx_strand_id
1 'polypeptide(L)'
;MIGPRRWKSIVVVVAVAVLAAAVGCKKKNVDPFPASGAVSGWEKTSDTRVYSADDLWQYIDGDSDQYLKAGVISASTSEYKYQGQLEAVIDVYTMGDSAGARKILESGQTSDAKNVQLGDAGIAYEQSVTFRKGPYLVRIVAYEDGPSAQQALITLAHGVEKRL
;
A
#
# COMPACT_ATOMS: atom_id res chain seq x y z
N MET A 1 28.80 51.81 63.99
CA MET A 1 29.13 52.26 62.62
C MET A 1 28.79 51.13 61.65
N ILE A 2 27.62 51.19 61.01
CA ILE A 2 27.41 51.46 59.56
C ILE A 2 27.65 50.20 58.70
N GLY A 3 26.57 49.73 58.02
CA GLY A 3 26.49 48.49 57.20
C GLY A 3 27.16 48.60 55.81
N PRO A 4 26.62 48.04 54.69
CA PRO A 4 25.44 47.19 54.51
C PRO A 4 25.58 46.00 53.50
N ARG A 5 24.65 45.03 53.59
CA ARG A 5 23.85 44.36 52.53
C ARG A 5 24.47 44.08 51.13
N ARG A 6 24.58 42.79 50.73
CA ARG A 6 24.48 42.26 49.34
C ARG A 6 24.01 40.79 49.36
N TRP A 7 22.73 40.47 49.10
CA TRP A 7 22.15 39.99 47.83
C TRP A 7 23.03 39.01 47.03
N LYS A 8 22.54 37.76 46.86
CA LYS A 8 22.67 36.83 45.70
C LYS A 8 22.48 35.40 46.23
N SER A 9 21.81 34.44 45.61
CA SER A 9 20.75 34.32 44.61
C SER A 9 20.34 32.85 44.74
N ILE A 10 19.05 32.55 44.82
CA ILE A 10 18.57 31.17 44.77
C ILE A 10 18.70 30.71 43.31
N VAL A 11 19.49 29.66 43.06
CA VAL A 11 19.48 28.96 41.77
C VAL A 11 18.69 27.68 41.97
N VAL A 12 17.43 27.68 41.53
CA VAL A 12 16.65 26.45 41.34
C VAL A 12 17.00 25.94 39.95
N VAL A 13 17.78 24.86 39.86
CA VAL A 13 17.98 24.14 38.61
C VAL A 13 16.83 23.15 38.47
N VAL A 14 15.82 23.50 37.67
CA VAL A 14 14.81 22.53 37.21
C VAL A 14 15.41 21.77 36.03
N ALA A 15 15.89 20.56 36.28
CA ALA A 15 16.26 19.63 35.22
C ALA A 15 14.99 19.07 34.58
N VAL A 16 14.59 19.63 33.43
CA VAL A 16 13.53 19.05 32.59
C VAL A 16 14.14 17.87 31.83
N ALA A 17 13.93 16.66 32.35
CA ALA A 17 14.24 15.43 31.63
C ALA A 17 13.21 15.25 30.50
N VAL A 18 13.61 15.55 29.26
CA VAL A 18 12.82 15.25 28.07
C VAL A 18 12.89 13.74 27.83
N LEU A 19 11.86 13.02 28.27
CA LEU A 19 11.62 11.64 27.86
C LEU A 19 11.14 11.67 26.39
N ALA A 20 12.10 11.55 25.47
CA ALA A 20 11.79 11.23 24.09
C ALA A 20 11.25 9.79 24.03
N ALA A 21 9.93 9.65 24.15
CA ALA A 21 9.25 8.41 23.84
C ALA A 21 9.41 8.15 22.34
N ALA A 22 10.37 7.30 21.98
CA ALA A 22 10.41 6.67 20.68
C ALA A 22 9.16 5.80 20.56
N VAL A 23 8.08 6.37 20.05
CA VAL A 23 6.93 5.61 19.56
C VAL A 23 7.40 4.93 18.29
N GLY A 24 8.12 3.82 18.45
CA GLY A 24 8.35 2.88 17.38
C GLY A 24 6.98 2.34 17.00
N CYS A 25 6.37 2.90 15.95
CA CYS A 25 5.26 2.29 15.27
C CYS A 25 5.73 0.89 14.84
N LYS A 26 5.39 -0.13 15.63
CA LYS A 26 5.47 -1.51 15.16
C LYS A 26 4.55 -1.55 13.94
N LYS A 27 5.13 -1.57 12.73
CA LYS A 27 4.38 -1.75 11.48
C LYS A 27 3.55 -3.02 11.66
N LYS A 28 2.24 -2.87 11.81
CA LYS A 28 1.32 -3.99 11.84
C LYS A 28 1.42 -4.61 10.45
N ASN A 29 1.83 -5.87 10.36
CA ASN A 29 1.72 -6.61 9.11
C ASN A 29 0.23 -6.70 8.78
N VAL A 30 -0.19 -5.93 7.78
CA VAL A 30 -1.54 -5.96 7.24
C VAL A 30 -1.54 -7.04 6.18
N ASP A 31 -2.47 -7.98 6.27
CA ASP A 31 -2.78 -8.88 5.17
C ASP A 31 -3.80 -8.18 4.24
N PRO A 32 -3.37 -7.72 3.05
CA PRO A 32 -4.22 -6.96 2.15
C PRO A 32 -5.20 -7.84 1.36
N PHE A 33 -5.06 -9.17 1.44
CA PHE A 33 -5.80 -10.13 0.62
C PHE A 33 -7.09 -10.57 1.32
N PRO A 34 -8.29 -10.23 0.80
CA PRO A 34 -9.54 -10.71 1.37
C PRO A 34 -9.63 -12.24 1.35
N ALA A 35 -10.14 -12.84 2.43
CA ALA A 35 -10.43 -14.28 2.44
C ALA A 35 -11.59 -14.60 1.47
N SER A 36 -11.70 -15.86 1.05
CA SER A 36 -12.83 -16.33 0.22
C SER A 36 -14.18 -15.98 0.87
N GLY A 37 -15.10 -15.42 0.08
CA GLY A 37 -16.40 -14.95 0.54
C GLY A 37 -16.41 -13.62 1.30
N ALA A 38 -15.24 -13.03 1.61
CA ALA A 38 -15.18 -11.70 2.24
C ALA A 38 -15.60 -10.58 1.29
N VAL A 39 -15.43 -10.78 -0.01
CA VAL A 39 -16.03 -9.96 -1.08
C VAL A 39 -17.03 -10.86 -1.81
N SER A 40 -18.27 -10.39 -1.94
CA SER A 40 -19.35 -11.18 -2.52
C SER A 40 -19.00 -11.69 -3.93
N GLY A 41 -19.15 -13.00 -4.14
CA GLY A 41 -18.87 -13.66 -5.41
C GLY A 41 -17.39 -13.97 -5.69
N TRP A 42 -16.46 -13.54 -4.83
CA TRP A 42 -15.03 -13.78 -5.00
C TRP A 42 -14.50 -14.87 -4.05
N GLU A 43 -13.66 -15.73 -4.60
CA GLU A 43 -12.92 -16.76 -3.89
C GLU A 43 -11.42 -16.54 -4.10
N LYS A 44 -10.63 -16.64 -3.03
CA LYS A 44 -9.16 -16.67 -3.13
C LYS A 44 -8.75 -18.09 -3.51
N THR A 45 -8.05 -18.24 -4.63
CA THR A 45 -7.72 -19.53 -5.23
C THR A 45 -6.25 -19.94 -5.09
N SER A 46 -5.39 -19.05 -4.63
CA SER A 46 -3.99 -19.36 -4.29
C SER A 46 -3.62 -18.91 -2.89
N ASP A 47 -2.58 -19.52 -2.33
CA ASP A 47 -1.85 -18.93 -1.21
C ASP A 47 -1.19 -17.61 -1.64
N THR A 48 -0.90 -16.75 -0.65
CA THR A 48 -0.18 -15.51 -0.92
C THR A 48 1.31 -15.78 -1.06
N ARG A 49 1.83 -15.47 -2.25
CA ARG A 49 3.28 -15.47 -2.51
C ARG A 49 3.83 -14.09 -2.22
N VAL A 50 5.05 -14.02 -1.68
CA VAL A 50 5.74 -12.78 -1.35
C VAL A 50 7.13 -12.81 -1.94
N TYR A 51 7.50 -11.73 -2.61
CA TYR A 51 8.80 -11.50 -3.22
C TYR A 51 9.44 -10.30 -2.54
N SER A 52 10.68 -10.46 -2.09
CA SER A 52 11.51 -9.34 -1.64
C SER A 52 11.86 -8.42 -2.81
N ALA A 53 12.35 -7.22 -2.56
CA ALA A 53 12.91 -6.38 -3.62
C ALA A 53 14.02 -7.09 -4.41
N ASP A 54 14.89 -7.85 -3.72
CA ASP A 54 16.01 -8.58 -4.32
C ASP A 54 15.56 -9.76 -5.21
N ASP A 55 14.37 -10.30 -4.94
CA ASP A 55 13.77 -11.41 -5.69
C ASP A 55 12.67 -10.95 -6.66
N LEU A 56 12.39 -9.64 -6.76
CA LEU A 56 11.25 -9.13 -7.52
C LEU A 56 11.32 -9.51 -9.01
N TRP A 57 12.53 -9.63 -9.56
CA TRP A 57 12.78 -10.07 -10.93
C TRP A 57 12.26 -11.48 -11.22
N GLN A 58 12.09 -12.33 -10.20
CA GLN A 58 11.49 -13.66 -10.36
C GLN A 58 9.99 -13.59 -10.67
N TYR A 59 9.36 -12.45 -10.35
CA TYR A 59 7.93 -12.24 -10.57
C TYR A 59 7.66 -11.27 -11.73
N ILE A 60 8.40 -10.17 -11.80
CA ILE A 60 8.18 -9.09 -12.76
C ILE A 60 9.39 -9.01 -13.67
N ASP A 61 9.33 -9.79 -14.74
CA ASP A 61 10.37 -9.81 -15.77
C ASP A 61 10.33 -8.49 -16.58
N GLY A 62 11.49 -7.90 -16.82
CA GLY A 62 11.67 -6.62 -17.55
C GLY A 62 11.30 -5.34 -16.79
N ASP A 63 10.19 -5.33 -16.04
CA ASP A 63 9.65 -4.12 -15.41
C ASP A 63 10.11 -3.87 -13.96
N SER A 64 10.88 -4.78 -13.35
CA SER A 64 11.29 -4.64 -11.94
C SER A 64 12.12 -3.37 -11.65
N ASP A 65 12.91 -2.89 -12.61
CA ASP A 65 13.81 -1.74 -12.43
C ASP A 65 13.07 -0.44 -12.07
N GLN A 66 11.89 -0.18 -12.65
CA GLN A 66 11.10 1.01 -12.28
C GLN A 66 10.58 0.93 -10.84
N TYR A 67 10.17 -0.25 -10.38
CA TYR A 67 9.71 -0.46 -9.00
C TYR A 67 10.87 -0.33 -8.00
N LEU A 68 12.05 -0.88 -8.33
CA LEU A 68 13.26 -0.72 -7.53
C LEU A 68 13.67 0.75 -7.42
N LYS A 69 13.69 1.49 -8.54
CA LYS A 69 13.95 2.95 -8.56
C LYS A 69 12.88 3.78 -7.83
N ALA A 70 11.68 3.25 -7.68
CA ALA A 70 10.61 3.86 -6.88
C ALA A 70 10.65 3.43 -5.40
N GLY A 71 11.60 2.58 -5.00
CA GLY A 71 11.79 2.17 -3.61
C GLY A 71 10.84 1.07 -3.13
N VAL A 72 10.50 0.10 -4.00
CA VAL A 72 9.75 -1.09 -3.57
C VAL A 72 10.53 -1.88 -2.50
N ILE A 73 9.82 -2.37 -1.49
CA ILE A 73 10.36 -3.23 -0.44
C ILE A 73 10.00 -4.69 -0.71
N SER A 74 8.75 -4.93 -1.13
CA SER A 74 8.25 -6.26 -1.45
C SER A 74 7.05 -6.18 -2.39
N ALA A 75 6.83 -7.25 -3.15
CA ALA A 75 5.58 -7.52 -3.82
C ALA A 75 4.92 -8.75 -3.19
N SER A 76 3.62 -8.73 -3.05
CA SER A 76 2.84 -9.90 -2.66
C SER A 76 1.72 -10.11 -3.66
N THR A 77 1.38 -11.37 -3.94
CA THR A 77 0.42 -11.70 -4.99
C THR A 77 -0.48 -12.86 -4.59
N SER A 78 -1.73 -12.84 -5.06
CA SER A 78 -2.69 -13.92 -4.89
C SER A 78 -3.70 -13.95 -6.03
N GLU A 79 -4.12 -15.15 -6.40
CA GLU A 79 -5.12 -15.41 -7.43
C GLU A 79 -6.51 -15.50 -6.80
N TYR A 80 -7.50 -15.04 -7.57
CA TYR A 80 -8.90 -15.00 -7.21
C TYR A 80 -9.78 -15.44 -8.37
N LYS A 81 -10.96 -15.95 -8.04
CA LYS A 81 -11.98 -16.33 -9.00
C LYS A 81 -13.32 -15.71 -8.63
N TYR A 82 -13.94 -15.01 -9.58
CA TYR A 82 -15.28 -14.45 -9.45
C TYR A 82 -16.30 -15.39 -10.08
N GLN A 83 -17.25 -15.86 -9.26
CA GLN A 83 -18.37 -16.72 -9.68
C GLN A 83 -17.95 -17.95 -10.49
N GLY A 84 -16.75 -18.49 -10.24
CA GLY A 84 -16.23 -19.64 -10.98
C GLY A 84 -15.89 -19.39 -12.45
N GLN A 85 -15.86 -18.13 -12.91
CA GLN A 85 -15.69 -17.80 -14.33
C GLN A 85 -14.53 -16.85 -14.63
N LEU A 86 -14.45 -15.74 -13.91
CA LEU A 86 -13.45 -14.69 -14.16
C LEU A 86 -12.28 -14.87 -13.19
N GLU A 87 -11.10 -15.11 -13.70
CA GLU A 87 -9.87 -15.24 -12.93
C GLU A 87 -9.12 -13.91 -12.88
N ALA A 88 -8.62 -13.56 -11.70
CA ALA A 88 -7.89 -12.31 -11.50
C ALA A 88 -6.71 -12.50 -10.55
N VAL A 89 -5.66 -11.71 -10.77
CA VAL A 89 -4.51 -11.61 -9.86
C VAL A 89 -4.55 -10.28 -9.14
N ILE A 90 -4.35 -10.31 -7.83
CA ILE A 90 -4.07 -9.13 -7.02
C ILE A 90 -2.58 -9.08 -6.76
N ASP A 91 -1.93 -8.01 -7.19
CA ASP A 91 -0.58 -7.63 -6.78
C ASP A 91 -0.64 -6.47 -5.79
N VAL A 92 0.07 -6.61 -4.67
CA VAL A 92 0.26 -5.54 -3.69
C VAL A 92 1.75 -5.28 -3.53
N TYR A 93 2.17 -4.12 -4.01
CA TYR A 93 3.52 -3.59 -3.86
C TYR A 93 3.58 -2.73 -2.61
N THR A 94 4.46 -3.11 -1.68
CA THR A 94 4.77 -2.31 -0.50
C THR A 94 5.99 -1.47 -0.81
N MET A 95 5.81 -0.15 -0.85
CA MET A 95 6.86 0.82 -1.12
C MET A 95 7.49 1.32 0.18
N GLY A 96 8.69 1.91 0.10
CA GLY A 96 9.33 2.58 1.22
C GLY A 96 8.53 3.77 1.74
N ASP A 97 7.85 4.48 0.84
CA ASP A 97 7.00 5.62 1.14
C ASP A 97 5.84 5.75 0.12
N SER A 98 4.94 6.70 0.37
CA SER A 98 3.80 6.98 -0.52
C SER A 98 4.19 7.65 -1.83
N ALA A 99 5.36 8.29 -1.92
CA ALA A 99 5.84 8.92 -3.14
C ALA A 99 6.24 7.85 -4.19
N GLY A 100 6.83 6.73 -3.75
CA GLY A 100 7.09 5.57 -4.59
C GLY A 100 5.82 5.00 -5.22
N ALA A 101 4.78 4.77 -4.41
CA ALA A 101 3.49 4.24 -4.89
C ALA A 101 2.81 5.22 -5.87
N ARG A 102 2.88 6.52 -5.58
CA ARG A 102 2.41 7.58 -6.48
C ARG A 102 3.14 7.57 -7.83
N LYS A 103 4.47 7.52 -7.81
CA LYS A 103 5.29 7.56 -9.02
C LYS A 103 4.92 6.44 -10.00
N ILE A 104 4.78 5.21 -9.51
CA ILE A 104 4.44 4.06 -10.35
C ILE A 104 3.02 4.17 -10.94
N LEU A 105 2.03 4.58 -10.12
CA LEU A 105 0.66 4.78 -10.60
C LEU A 105 0.61 5.81 -11.74
N GLU A 106 1.25 6.97 -11.52
CA GLU A 106 1.25 8.07 -12.49
C GLU A 106 2.06 7.74 -13.75
N SER A 107 3.17 6.99 -13.65
CA SER A 107 3.98 6.61 -14.82
C SER A 107 3.32 5.54 -15.69
N GLY A 108 2.49 4.68 -15.12
CA GLY A 108 1.77 3.63 -15.86
C GLY A 108 0.45 4.10 -16.48
N GLN A 109 0.00 5.31 -16.18
CA GLN A 109 -1.29 5.82 -16.63
C GLN A 109 -1.23 6.25 -18.11
N THR A 110 -2.23 5.81 -18.87
CA THR A 110 -2.46 6.18 -20.27
C THR A 110 -3.75 7.00 -20.41
N SER A 111 -3.99 7.61 -21.56
CA SER A 111 -5.11 8.56 -21.78
C SER A 111 -6.51 7.92 -21.72
N ASP A 112 -6.61 6.62 -21.90
CA ASP A 112 -7.84 5.81 -21.85
C ASP A 112 -8.21 5.36 -20.42
N ALA A 113 -7.34 5.60 -19.44
CA ALA A 113 -7.60 5.29 -18.04
C ALA A 113 -8.80 6.07 -17.48
N LYS A 114 -9.71 5.38 -16.78
CA LYS A 114 -10.83 6.00 -16.06
C LYS A 114 -10.47 6.17 -14.58
N ASN A 115 -10.59 7.38 -14.05
CA ASN A 115 -10.42 7.60 -12.61
C ASN A 115 -11.53 6.88 -11.82
N VAL A 116 -11.14 6.22 -10.73
CA VAL A 116 -12.05 5.52 -9.81
C VAL A 116 -11.75 5.94 -8.37
N GLN A 117 -12.79 5.97 -7.53
CA GLN A 117 -12.66 6.39 -6.14
C GLN A 117 -12.14 5.22 -5.28
N LEU A 118 -10.83 5.01 -5.29
CA LEU A 118 -10.12 3.99 -4.51
C LEU A 118 -8.87 4.59 -3.86
N GLY A 119 -8.73 4.38 -2.55
CA GLY A 119 -7.59 4.83 -1.77
C GLY A 119 -7.35 6.34 -1.92
N ASP A 120 -6.09 6.71 -2.10
CA ASP A 120 -5.69 8.10 -2.33
C ASP A 120 -5.83 8.51 -3.81
N ALA A 121 -5.74 7.53 -4.72
CA ALA A 121 -5.97 7.67 -6.16
C ALA A 121 -6.06 6.29 -6.81
N GLY A 122 -6.96 6.12 -7.77
CA GLY A 122 -7.10 4.89 -8.53
C GLY A 122 -7.54 5.12 -9.97
N ILE A 123 -7.13 4.22 -10.84
CA ILE A 123 -7.48 4.15 -12.26
C ILE A 123 -8.01 2.77 -12.61
N ALA A 124 -8.88 2.72 -13.61
CA ALA A 124 -9.44 1.49 -14.15
C ALA A 124 -9.38 1.48 -15.67
N TYR A 125 -9.08 0.30 -16.20
CA TYR A 125 -9.18 -0.12 -17.59
C TYR A 125 -10.23 -1.23 -17.69
N GLU A 126 -10.50 -1.75 -18.89
CA GLU A 126 -11.52 -2.79 -19.08
C GLU A 126 -11.27 -4.04 -18.22
N GLN A 127 -10.02 -4.49 -18.12
CA GLN A 127 -9.62 -5.69 -17.39
C GLN A 127 -8.70 -5.43 -16.19
N SER A 128 -8.48 -4.18 -15.80
CA SER A 128 -7.61 -3.91 -14.66
C SER A 128 -8.05 -2.71 -13.83
N VAL A 129 -7.72 -2.77 -12.55
CA VAL A 129 -7.87 -1.68 -11.60
C VAL A 129 -6.54 -1.51 -10.86
N THR A 130 -5.99 -0.31 -10.87
CA THR A 130 -4.77 0.01 -10.12
C THR A 130 -5.04 1.18 -9.20
N PHE A 131 -4.68 1.08 -7.93
CA PHE A 131 -4.84 2.18 -6.98
C PHE A 131 -3.70 2.23 -5.97
N ARG A 132 -3.55 3.37 -5.30
CA ARG A 132 -2.60 3.54 -4.21
C ARG A 132 -3.29 3.96 -2.92
N LYS A 133 -2.75 3.54 -1.78
CA LYS A 133 -3.17 3.99 -0.44
C LYS A 133 -1.96 4.02 0.48
N GLY A 134 -1.51 5.21 0.87
CA GLY A 134 -0.26 5.38 1.60
C GLY A 134 0.92 4.76 0.83
N PRO A 135 1.75 3.89 1.44
CA PRO A 135 2.90 3.26 0.78
C PRO A 135 2.53 2.06 -0.11
N TYR A 136 1.25 1.71 -0.23
CA TYR A 136 0.83 0.55 -1.02
C TYR A 136 0.39 0.97 -2.41
N LEU A 137 0.87 0.25 -3.41
CA LEU A 137 0.30 0.23 -4.76
C LEU A 137 -0.33 -1.14 -4.98
N VAL A 138 -1.59 -1.16 -5.39
CA VAL A 138 -2.36 -2.37 -5.67
C VAL A 138 -2.71 -2.38 -7.15
N ARG A 139 -2.48 -3.52 -7.79
CA ARG A 139 -2.87 -3.78 -9.18
C ARG A 139 -3.68 -5.06 -9.24
N ILE A 140 -4.87 -4.98 -9.79
CA ILE A 140 -5.75 -6.14 -9.99
C ILE A 140 -6.00 -6.28 -11.48
N VAL A 141 -5.70 -7.46 -12.02
CA VAL A 141 -5.83 -7.75 -13.46
C VAL A 141 -6.67 -9.02 -13.62
N ALA A 142 -7.70 -8.96 -14.46
CA ALA A 142 -8.44 -10.13 -14.91
C ALA A 142 -7.78 -10.75 -16.15
N TYR A 143 -7.87 -12.08 -16.28
CA TYR A 143 -7.38 -12.79 -17.47
C TYR A 143 -8.41 -12.80 -18.61
N GLU A 144 -9.70 -12.87 -18.27
CA GLU A 144 -10.79 -12.85 -19.24
C GLU A 144 -11.39 -11.45 -19.42
N ASP A 145 -11.88 -11.19 -20.63
CA ASP A 145 -12.72 -10.03 -20.94
C ASP A 145 -14.18 -10.31 -20.62
N GLY A 146 -14.93 -9.27 -20.26
CA GLY A 146 -16.38 -9.40 -20.11
C GLY A 146 -17.09 -8.11 -19.72
N PRO A 147 -18.39 -7.98 -20.05
CA PRO A 147 -19.16 -6.76 -19.82
C PRO A 147 -19.31 -6.36 -18.33
N SER A 148 -18.96 -7.25 -17.39
CA SER A 148 -18.98 -7.02 -15.95
C SER A 148 -17.61 -7.11 -15.28
N ALA A 149 -16.53 -7.39 -16.03
CA ALA A 149 -15.20 -7.63 -15.46
C ALA A 149 -14.70 -6.41 -14.66
N GLN A 150 -14.73 -5.22 -15.26
CA GLN A 150 -14.32 -3.97 -14.58
C GLN A 150 -15.07 -3.75 -13.25
N GLN A 151 -16.39 -3.93 -13.22
CA GLN A 151 -17.17 -3.71 -12.01
C GLN A 151 -16.88 -4.75 -10.92
N ALA A 152 -16.67 -6.01 -11.31
CA ALA A 152 -16.24 -7.06 -10.39
C ALA A 152 -14.86 -6.74 -9.78
N LEU A 153 -13.92 -6.27 -10.60
CA LEU A 153 -12.58 -5.86 -10.16
C LEU A 153 -12.61 -4.65 -9.22
N ILE A 154 -13.44 -3.64 -9.49
CA ILE A 154 -13.61 -2.49 -8.58
C ILE A 154 -14.16 -2.96 -7.22
N THR A 155 -15.09 -3.92 -7.22
CA THR A 155 -15.66 -4.47 -5.98
C THR A 155 -14.59 -5.23 -5.17
N LEU A 156 -13.73 -6.00 -5.85
CA LEU A 156 -12.58 -6.66 -5.23
C LEU A 156 -11.57 -5.64 -4.68
N ALA A 157 -11.30 -4.57 -5.44
CA ALA A 157 -10.38 -3.50 -5.05
C ALA A 157 -10.82 -2.80 -3.76
N HIS A 158 -12.13 -2.52 -3.58
CA HIS A 158 -12.65 -2.02 -2.30
C HIS A 158 -12.48 -3.03 -1.15
N GLY A 159 -12.54 -4.33 -1.46
CA GLY A 159 -12.23 -5.39 -0.50
C GLY A 159 -10.79 -5.30 0.01
N VAL A 160 -9.83 -5.09 -0.90
CA VAL A 160 -8.41 -4.88 -0.58
C VAL A 160 -8.22 -3.56 0.16
N GLU A 161 -8.80 -2.47 -0.33
CA GLU A 161 -8.69 -1.12 0.24
C GLU A 161 -9.07 -1.07 1.72
N LYS A 162 -10.13 -1.78 2.13
CA LYS A 162 -10.60 -1.84 3.52
C LYS A 162 -9.60 -2.49 4.47
N ARG A 163 -8.63 -3.24 3.96
CA ARG A 163 -7.61 -3.93 4.75
C ARG A 163 -6.36 -3.06 4.93
N LEU A 164 -6.05 -2.22 3.94
CA LEU A 164 -4.90 -1.32 3.89
C LEU A 164 -4.99 -0.13 4.86
#